data_AF-A0A1B0CG63-F1
#
_entry.id   AF-A0A1B0CG63-F1
#
_cell.length_a   1.000
_cell.length_b   1.000
_cell.length_c   1.000
_cell.angle_alpha   90.00
_cell.angle_beta   90.00
_cell.angle_gamma   90.00
#
_symmetry.space_group_name_H-M   'P 1'
#
loop_
_entity.id
_entity.type
_entity.pdbx_description
1 polymer ?
#
loop_
_entity_poly.entity_id
_entity_poly.type
_entity_poly.pdbx_seq_one_letter_code
_entity_poly.pdbx_strand_id
1 'polypeptide(L)'
;MEFNNNKGELNFPFEIKKIEPELNDQLLKDFTGEKTGFVQVGKEKWFFPSQYSSMAEKFYNFQARSDDIWVVTFPRSGTTWTQELVWMIANDLDYQGAQREPLTKRFPFFEFAAFLHPETKAELMRLNTESPQNQAFVDEISVPAYTFLPNITKRRFIKTHFPFSLLPPSVLKSGAKIIYVARNPRDVAVSFYHLNRLYRSQGYTGDFHTYWGYFERNLAPWMPYWTHIREGWEHRDHPNVLFMLYEDMNSDLTSTIRRVADFLGKSLNDMDIDCLSNYLSIEQFRKNNSVNCTELKEIHLLNSGEQEFVRRGKTDGWSEEYTPELKERKQKKLGEKTGFVQVGKEKWFFPSQYSSMAEKFYNFQARSDDIWVVTFPRSGTTWTQELVWMIANDLDYQGAQREPLTKRFPFFEFAAFLHPETKAELMRLNTESPQNQAFVDEISVP
;
A
#
# COMPACT_ATOMS: atom_id res chain seq x y z
N MET A 1 29.54 6.36 8.43
CA MET A 1 28.82 7.65 8.37
C MET A 1 29.70 8.66 9.07
N GLU A 2 30.44 9.45 8.30
CA GLU A 2 31.22 10.56 8.84
C GLU A 2 30.28 11.74 9.07
N PHE A 3 30.23 12.21 10.31
CA PHE A 3 29.49 13.41 10.70
C PHE A 3 30.34 14.62 10.34
N ASN A 4 29.94 15.38 9.33
CA ASN A 4 30.64 16.61 8.96
C ASN A 4 30.03 17.81 9.72
N ASN A 5 30.91 18.59 10.33
CA ASN A 5 30.58 19.66 11.27
C ASN A 5 30.08 20.91 10.53
N ASN A 6 28.76 21.12 10.53
CA ASN A 6 28.12 22.42 10.79
C ASN A 6 26.61 22.19 11.00
N LYS A 7 26.20 22.09 12.28
CA LYS A 7 24.82 21.93 12.79
C LYS A 7 24.03 20.69 12.32
N GLY A 8 24.46 19.48 12.68
CA GLY A 8 23.57 18.31 12.84
C GLY A 8 22.71 17.83 11.65
N GLU A 9 22.81 18.47 10.49
CA GLU A 9 22.13 18.10 9.26
C GLU A 9 22.82 16.86 8.65
N LEU A 10 22.02 15.86 8.31
CA LEU A 10 22.46 14.67 7.59
C LEU A 10 22.58 15.03 6.11
N ASN A 11 23.70 14.69 5.49
CA ASN A 11 23.81 14.73 4.03
C ASN A 11 22.70 13.85 3.44
N PHE A 12 21.95 14.37 2.46
CA PHE A 12 20.95 13.58 1.76
C PHE A 12 21.62 12.36 1.09
N PRO A 13 21.30 11.11 1.51
CA PRO A 13 22.16 9.97 1.20
C PRO A 13 21.85 9.31 -0.15
N PHE A 14 20.89 9.86 -0.91
CA PHE A 14 20.40 9.25 -2.15
C PHE A 14 20.82 10.07 -3.37
N GLU A 15 21.37 9.37 -4.36
CA GLU A 15 21.60 9.94 -5.68
C GLU A 15 20.25 10.27 -6.35
N ILE A 16 20.17 11.43 -7.02
CA ILE A 16 18.99 11.85 -7.80
C ILE A 16 19.38 11.91 -9.27
N LYS A 17 18.71 11.10 -10.10
CA LYS A 17 18.94 11.02 -11.55
C LYS A 17 17.76 11.56 -12.32
N LYS A 18 18.01 12.35 -13.35
CA LYS A 18 16.97 12.73 -14.32
C LYS A 18 16.52 11.50 -15.11
N ILE A 19 15.27 11.49 -15.52
CA ILE A 19 14.76 10.51 -16.48
C ILE A 19 15.41 10.73 -17.85
N GLU A 20 15.65 9.64 -18.59
CA GLU A 20 16.16 9.69 -19.95
C GLU A 20 15.32 10.64 -20.84
N PRO A 21 15.95 11.50 -21.67
CA PRO A 21 15.26 12.58 -22.37
C PRO A 21 14.00 12.15 -23.14
N GLU A 22 14.07 11.10 -23.95
CA GLU A 22 12.93 10.63 -24.75
C GLU A 22 11.75 10.16 -23.88
N LEU A 23 12.04 9.47 -22.78
CA LEU A 23 11.02 9.03 -21.84
C LEU A 23 10.43 10.22 -21.07
N ASN A 24 11.26 11.20 -20.71
CA ASN A 24 10.83 12.42 -20.06
C ASN A 24 9.88 13.24 -20.96
N ASP A 25 10.21 13.37 -22.25
CA ASP A 25 9.37 14.06 -23.23
C ASP A 25 8.01 13.37 -23.40
N GLN A 26 8.00 12.03 -23.41
CA GLN A 26 6.75 11.28 -23.45
C GLN A 26 5.93 11.48 -22.17
N LEU A 27 6.56 11.44 -20.99
CA LEU A 27 5.88 11.69 -19.72
C LEU A 27 5.30 13.10 -19.66
N LEU A 28 6.00 14.12 -20.15
CA LEU A 28 5.51 15.51 -20.17
C LEU A 28 4.33 15.73 -21.12
N LYS A 29 4.21 14.92 -22.19
CA LYS A 29 3.01 14.92 -23.05
C LYS A 29 1.78 14.40 -22.31
N ASP A 30 1.98 13.35 -21.51
CA ASP A 30 0.87 12.68 -20.84
C ASP A 30 0.53 13.31 -19.48
N PHE A 31 1.50 13.88 -18.76
CA PHE A 31 1.37 14.52 -17.45
C PHE A 31 1.62 16.03 -17.55
N THR A 32 0.58 16.74 -17.97
CA THR A 32 0.66 18.16 -18.33
C THR A 32 0.84 19.10 -17.14
N GLY A 33 0.71 18.62 -15.90
CA GLY A 33 0.88 19.43 -14.68
C GLY A 33 2.34 19.74 -14.34
N GLU A 34 3.27 18.90 -14.81
CA GLU A 34 4.72 19.07 -14.70
C GLU A 34 5.26 19.67 -16.02
N LYS A 35 6.25 20.56 -15.98
CA LYS A 35 6.79 21.23 -17.18
C LYS A 35 8.30 21.03 -17.39
N THR A 36 9.02 20.69 -16.33
CA THR A 36 10.47 20.47 -16.34
C THR A 36 10.82 19.01 -16.55
N GLY A 37 10.04 18.10 -15.97
CA GLY A 37 10.22 16.65 -16.12
C GLY A 37 10.36 15.93 -14.79
N PHE A 38 10.91 14.73 -14.80
CA PHE A 38 10.94 13.82 -13.65
C PHE A 38 12.34 13.32 -13.29
N VAL A 39 12.48 12.82 -12.06
CA VAL A 39 13.70 12.25 -11.49
C VAL A 39 13.43 10.92 -10.79
N GLN A 40 14.47 10.10 -10.67
CA GLN A 40 14.54 8.89 -9.87
C GLN A 40 15.53 9.07 -8.72
N VAL A 41 15.12 8.65 -7.52
CA VAL A 41 15.89 8.87 -6.29
C VAL A 41 16.32 7.53 -5.68
N GLY A 42 17.62 7.39 -5.44
CA GLY A 42 18.22 6.23 -4.78
C GLY A 42 18.16 4.93 -5.59
N LYS A 43 18.61 3.84 -4.97
CA LYS A 43 18.68 2.50 -5.59
C LYS A 43 17.31 1.94 -6.00
N GLU A 44 16.27 2.27 -5.25
CA GLU A 44 14.89 1.84 -5.51
C GLU A 44 14.25 2.64 -6.66
N LYS A 45 14.91 3.70 -7.13
CA LYS A 45 14.46 4.58 -8.22
C LYS A 45 13.12 5.24 -7.92
N TRP A 46 12.98 5.83 -6.73
CA TRP A 46 11.75 6.52 -6.34
C TRP A 46 11.43 7.66 -7.31
N PHE A 47 10.23 7.65 -7.88
CA PHE A 47 9.85 8.56 -8.96
C PHE A 47 9.20 9.85 -8.45
N PHE A 48 9.77 10.99 -8.81
CA PHE A 48 9.30 12.33 -8.41
C PHE A 48 9.41 13.36 -9.54
N PRO A 49 8.66 14.48 -9.47
CA PRO A 49 8.90 15.64 -10.31
C PRO A 49 10.30 16.21 -10.07
N SER A 50 10.90 16.83 -11.09
CA SER A 50 12.28 17.34 -11.04
C SER A 50 12.50 18.35 -9.92
N GLN A 51 11.46 19.12 -9.58
CA GLN A 51 11.49 20.10 -8.49
C GLN A 51 11.86 19.50 -7.14
N TYR A 52 11.53 18.22 -6.90
CA TYR A 52 11.91 17.48 -5.70
C TYR A 52 13.43 17.56 -5.44
N SER A 53 14.26 17.53 -6.48
CA SER A 53 15.72 17.57 -6.37
C SER A 53 16.23 18.77 -5.56
N SER A 54 15.57 19.93 -5.72
CA SER A 54 15.94 21.17 -5.00
C SER A 54 15.46 21.21 -3.55
N MET A 55 14.59 20.27 -3.16
CA MET A 55 13.93 20.22 -1.86
C MET A 55 14.27 18.98 -1.05
N ALA A 56 14.83 17.93 -1.68
CA ALA A 56 15.04 16.61 -1.11
C ALA A 56 15.78 16.65 0.24
N GLU A 57 16.90 17.37 0.30
CA GLU A 57 17.70 17.50 1.52
C GLU A 57 16.95 18.21 2.66
N LYS A 58 16.14 19.22 2.32
CA LYS A 58 15.34 19.97 3.30
C LYS A 58 14.20 19.14 3.88
N PHE A 59 13.56 18.32 3.04
CA PHE A 59 12.60 17.32 3.52
C PHE A 59 13.29 16.31 4.45
N TYR A 60 14.42 15.76 4.01
CA TYR A 60 15.13 14.71 4.75
C TYR A 60 15.67 15.18 6.11
N ASN A 61 16.07 16.44 6.21
CA ASN A 61 16.58 17.05 7.45
C ASN A 61 15.52 17.67 8.36
N PHE A 62 14.23 17.56 8.01
CA PHE A 62 13.17 18.06 8.86
C PHE A 62 13.22 17.42 10.26
N GLN A 63 12.99 18.24 11.29
CA GLN A 63 13.00 17.80 12.69
C GLN A 63 11.58 17.53 13.18
N ALA A 64 11.24 16.24 13.30
CA ALA A 64 10.03 15.77 13.92
C ALA A 64 10.06 15.97 15.45
N ARG A 65 8.90 16.11 16.05
CA ARG A 65 8.71 16.22 17.51
C ARG A 65 8.08 14.94 18.04
N SER A 66 8.30 14.66 19.31
CA SER A 66 7.71 13.50 20.00
C SER A 66 6.19 13.48 20.00
N ASP A 67 5.54 14.64 19.87
CA ASP A 67 4.09 14.76 19.86
C ASP A 67 3.47 14.73 18.45
N ASP A 68 4.27 14.69 17.39
CA ASP A 68 3.75 14.65 16.03
C ASP A 68 3.00 13.35 15.75
N ILE A 69 1.97 13.46 14.91
CA ILE A 69 1.27 12.30 14.34
C ILE A 69 1.35 12.37 12.82
N TRP A 70 1.93 11.35 12.22
CA TRP A 70 2.14 11.21 10.78
C TRP A 70 1.17 10.18 10.21
N VAL A 71 0.44 10.55 9.16
CA VAL A 71 -0.30 9.60 8.33
C VAL A 71 0.49 9.39 7.05
N VAL A 72 1.06 8.19 6.92
CA VAL A 72 1.93 7.77 5.82
C VAL A 72 1.19 6.74 4.98
N THR A 73 1.05 7.00 3.68
CA THR A 73 0.37 6.03 2.79
C THR A 73 0.94 6.12 1.41
N PHE A 74 1.00 5.01 0.67
CA PHE A 74 1.03 5.15 -0.79
C PHE A 74 -0.26 5.87 -1.24
N PRO A 75 -0.22 6.79 -2.24
CA PRO A 75 -1.38 7.53 -2.67
C PRO A 75 -2.60 6.64 -2.92
N ARG A 76 -3.79 7.11 -2.51
CA ARG A 76 -5.08 6.42 -2.70
C ARG A 76 -5.29 5.14 -1.87
N SER A 77 -4.54 4.99 -0.79
CA SER A 77 -4.66 3.87 0.17
C SER A 77 -5.51 4.18 1.41
N GLY A 78 -6.36 5.21 1.38
CA GLY A 78 -7.23 5.57 2.52
C GLY A 78 -6.75 6.73 3.40
N THR A 79 -5.84 7.56 2.89
CA THR A 79 -5.22 8.68 3.62
C THR A 79 -6.26 9.60 4.24
N THR A 80 -7.18 10.16 3.45
CA THR A 80 -8.20 11.13 3.92
C THR A 80 -9.06 10.58 5.04
N TRP A 81 -9.50 9.32 4.90
CA TRP A 81 -10.31 8.64 5.92
C TRP A 81 -9.54 8.46 7.23
N THR A 82 -8.28 8.07 7.11
CA THR A 82 -7.37 7.87 8.25
C THR A 82 -7.01 9.19 8.92
N GLN A 83 -6.77 10.25 8.15
CA GLN A 83 -6.49 11.59 8.68
C GLN A 83 -7.66 12.07 9.54
N GLU A 84 -8.89 11.93 9.05
CA GLU A 84 -10.08 12.34 9.82
C GLU A 84 -10.25 11.51 11.09
N LEU A 85 -10.14 10.17 10.99
CA LEU A 85 -10.18 9.27 12.13
C LEU A 85 -9.15 9.65 13.22
N VAL A 86 -7.89 9.82 12.81
CA VAL A 86 -6.79 10.17 13.71
C VAL A 86 -7.01 11.55 14.32
N TRP A 87 -7.47 12.52 13.55
CA TRP A 87 -7.75 13.87 14.05
C TRP A 87 -8.83 13.84 15.13
N MET A 88 -9.94 13.16 14.85
CA MET A 88 -11.09 13.05 15.76
C MET A 88 -10.68 12.43 17.09
N ILE A 89 -9.97 11.30 17.04
CA ILE A 89 -9.52 10.61 18.25
C ILE A 89 -8.51 11.45 19.04
N ALA A 90 -7.55 12.07 18.36
CA ALA A 90 -6.51 12.84 19.03
C ALA A 90 -7.02 14.14 19.68
N ASN A 91 -8.10 14.72 19.14
CA ASN A 91 -8.73 15.95 19.62
C ASN A 91 -10.07 15.68 20.33
N ASP A 92 -10.17 14.54 21.03
CA ASP A 92 -11.28 14.25 21.96
C ASP A 92 -12.67 14.38 21.32
N LEU A 93 -12.78 13.91 20.07
CA LEU A 93 -13.99 13.93 19.26
C LEU A 93 -14.60 15.32 19.05
N ASP A 94 -13.76 16.35 18.85
CA ASP A 94 -14.20 17.71 18.51
C ASP A 94 -14.81 17.81 17.09
N TYR A 95 -16.06 17.34 16.94
CA TYR A 95 -16.79 17.39 15.66
C TYR A 95 -16.96 18.83 15.13
N GLN A 96 -17.11 19.82 16.01
CA GLN A 96 -17.27 21.22 15.60
C GLN A 96 -15.96 21.78 15.04
N GLY A 97 -14.84 21.50 15.71
CA GLY A 97 -13.51 21.86 15.23
C GLY A 97 -13.18 21.21 13.89
N ALA A 98 -13.53 19.93 13.71
CA ALA A 98 -13.32 19.19 12.46
C ALA A 98 -14.08 19.80 11.27
N GLN A 99 -15.30 20.31 11.51
CA GLN A 99 -16.11 20.99 10.49
C GLN A 99 -15.64 22.42 10.20
N ARG A 100 -15.11 23.13 11.19
CA ARG A 100 -14.69 24.53 11.06
C ARG A 100 -13.43 24.70 10.20
N GLU A 101 -12.48 23.76 10.31
CA GLU A 101 -11.20 23.84 9.61
C GLU A 101 -11.07 22.68 8.61
N PRO A 102 -10.81 22.96 7.30
CA PRO A 102 -10.70 21.90 6.31
C PRO A 102 -9.50 20.99 6.59
N LEU A 103 -9.60 19.73 6.15
CA LEU A 103 -8.59 18.72 6.40
C LEU A 103 -7.21 19.10 5.83
N THR A 104 -7.16 19.87 4.75
CA THR A 104 -5.92 20.40 4.16
C THR A 104 -5.14 21.31 5.12
N LYS A 105 -5.85 22.02 6.02
CA LYS A 105 -5.24 22.84 7.09
C LYS A 105 -4.96 22.04 8.35
N ARG A 106 -5.85 21.11 8.70
CA ARG A 106 -5.66 20.22 9.86
C ARG A 106 -4.49 19.26 9.66
N PHE A 107 -4.23 18.83 8.43
CA PHE A 107 -3.12 17.97 8.02
C PHE A 107 -2.36 18.55 6.82
N PRO A 108 -1.33 19.38 7.06
CA PRO A 108 -0.41 19.80 6.03
C PRO A 108 0.16 18.60 5.25
N PHE A 109 0.10 18.67 3.93
CA PHE A 109 0.70 17.66 3.05
C PHE A 109 2.19 17.98 2.87
N PHE A 110 3.03 17.20 3.55
CA PHE A 110 4.44 17.49 3.78
C PHE A 110 5.19 17.89 2.51
N GLU A 111 5.04 17.12 1.43
CA GLU A 111 5.78 17.29 0.19
C GLU A 111 5.00 17.92 -0.97
N PHE A 112 3.79 18.45 -0.74
CA PHE A 112 2.93 18.92 -1.83
C PHE A 112 3.58 19.99 -2.73
N ALA A 113 4.39 20.88 -2.15
CA ALA A 113 5.10 21.92 -2.89
C ALA A 113 6.08 21.36 -3.94
N ALA A 114 6.57 20.12 -3.79
CA ALA A 114 7.40 19.47 -4.81
C ALA A 114 6.59 19.00 -6.03
N PHE A 115 5.26 19.00 -5.92
CA PHE A 115 4.31 18.57 -6.95
C PHE A 115 3.52 19.72 -7.56
N LEU A 116 3.83 20.97 -7.21
CA LEU A 116 3.19 22.15 -7.78
C LEU A 116 4.20 22.97 -8.56
N HIS A 117 4.31 22.66 -9.86
CA HIS A 117 5.23 23.35 -10.76
C HIS A 117 4.96 24.86 -10.77
N PRO A 118 5.99 25.74 -10.78
CA PRO A 118 5.82 27.20 -10.76
C PRO A 118 4.90 27.75 -11.86
N GLU A 119 4.96 27.20 -13.07
CA GLU A 119 4.04 27.60 -14.15
C GLU A 119 2.59 27.17 -13.90
N THR A 120 2.39 25.99 -13.32
CA THR A 120 1.06 25.51 -12.93
C THR A 120 0.51 26.36 -11.79
N LYS A 121 1.35 26.77 -10.83
CA LYS A 121 0.99 27.80 -9.84
C LYS A 121 0.58 29.11 -10.51
N ALA A 122 1.37 29.62 -11.46
CA ALA A 122 1.05 30.86 -12.16
C ALA A 122 -0.25 30.76 -12.98
N GLU A 123 -0.59 29.59 -13.51
CA GLU A 123 -1.90 29.31 -14.09
C GLU A 123 -3.02 29.39 -13.05
N LEU A 124 -2.88 28.73 -11.89
CA LEU A 124 -3.86 28.83 -10.81
C LEU A 124 -4.05 30.28 -10.34
N MET A 125 -2.99 31.05 -10.21
CA MET A 125 -3.08 32.48 -9.84
C MET A 125 -3.88 33.30 -10.86
N ARG A 126 -3.74 32.99 -12.16
CA ARG A 126 -4.52 33.62 -13.25
C ARG A 126 -5.98 33.19 -13.24
N LEU A 127 -6.28 31.92 -12.94
CA LEU A 127 -7.65 31.42 -12.84
C LEU A 127 -8.40 32.01 -11.64
N ASN A 128 -7.68 32.51 -10.63
CA ASN A 128 -8.25 33.03 -9.39
C ASN A 128 -8.12 34.56 -9.26
N THR A 129 -7.94 35.30 -10.35
CA THR A 129 -7.74 36.78 -10.30
C THR A 129 -8.88 37.54 -9.63
N GLU A 130 -10.08 36.97 -9.61
CA GLU A 130 -11.27 37.59 -9.02
C GLU A 130 -11.44 37.29 -7.52
N SER A 131 -10.63 36.39 -6.94
CA SER A 131 -10.72 36.00 -5.54
C SER A 131 -9.34 36.10 -4.85
N PRO A 132 -9.07 37.21 -4.13
CA PRO A 132 -7.85 37.36 -3.34
C PRO A 132 -7.69 36.25 -2.29
N GLN A 133 -8.80 35.73 -1.75
CA GLN A 133 -8.79 34.61 -0.81
C GLN A 133 -8.28 33.32 -1.48
N ASN A 134 -8.72 33.04 -2.71
CA ASN A 134 -8.25 31.87 -3.45
C ASN A 134 -6.77 32.00 -3.83
N GLN A 135 -6.32 33.19 -4.24
CA GLN A 135 -4.91 33.46 -4.50
C GLN A 135 -4.04 33.26 -3.26
N ALA A 136 -4.48 33.77 -2.11
CA ALA A 136 -3.80 33.54 -0.84
C ALA A 136 -3.72 32.05 -0.49
N PHE A 137 -4.77 31.28 -0.76
CA PHE A 137 -4.74 29.83 -0.55
C PHE A 137 -3.83 29.09 -1.54
N VAL A 138 -3.77 29.50 -2.81
CA VAL A 138 -2.79 28.98 -3.79
C VAL A 138 -1.36 29.26 -3.30
N ASP A 139 -1.09 30.45 -2.78
CA ASP A 139 0.20 30.77 -2.18
C ASP A 139 0.50 29.89 -0.96
N GLU A 140 -0.47 29.73 -0.05
CA GLU A 140 -0.37 28.89 1.16
C GLU A 140 0.04 27.45 0.82
N ILE A 141 -0.67 26.79 -0.09
CA ILE A 141 -0.37 25.39 -0.47
C ILE A 141 0.94 25.25 -1.26
N SER A 142 1.45 26.34 -1.84
CA SER A 142 2.74 26.34 -2.55
C SER A 142 3.95 26.39 -1.62
N VAL A 143 3.75 26.70 -0.33
CA VAL A 143 4.82 26.80 0.64
C VAL A 143 5.27 25.39 1.07
N PRO A 144 6.57 25.04 0.96
CA PRO A 144 7.05 23.74 1.42
C PRO A 144 6.84 23.55 2.93
N ALA A 145 6.23 22.43 3.33
CA ALA A 145 5.79 22.24 4.72
C ALA A 145 6.93 22.30 5.75
N TYR A 146 8.15 21.89 5.38
CA TYR A 146 9.32 21.99 6.27
C TYR A 146 9.66 23.43 6.69
N THR A 147 9.12 24.46 6.00
CA THR A 147 9.39 25.87 6.34
C THR A 147 8.46 26.42 7.42
N PHE A 148 7.21 25.96 7.48
CA PHE A 148 6.22 26.50 8.43
C PHE A 148 5.87 25.54 9.56
N LEU A 149 6.01 24.22 9.37
CA LEU A 149 5.79 23.23 10.42
C LEU A 149 6.63 23.46 11.69
N PRO A 150 7.86 24.01 11.65
CA PRO A 150 8.60 24.36 12.86
C PRO A 150 7.93 25.45 13.72
N ASN A 151 7.09 26.29 13.12
CA ASN A 151 6.43 27.41 13.80
C ASN A 151 5.07 27.03 14.42
N ILE A 152 4.57 25.82 14.17
CA ILE A 152 3.30 25.35 14.76
C ILE A 152 3.55 24.97 16.22
N THR A 153 2.96 25.69 17.16
CA THR A 153 3.11 25.43 18.60
C THR A 153 2.18 24.34 19.13
N LYS A 154 1.03 24.13 18.50
CA LYS A 154 0.10 23.02 18.80
C LYS A 154 0.65 21.68 18.28
N ARG A 155 -0.01 20.58 18.64
CA ARG A 155 0.29 19.25 18.09
C ARG A 155 0.21 19.27 16.56
N ARG A 156 1.21 18.72 15.88
CA ARG A 156 1.22 18.63 14.42
C ARG A 156 0.63 17.30 13.97
N PHE A 157 -0.27 17.39 13.01
CA PHE A 157 -0.80 16.26 12.25
C PHE A 157 -0.28 16.40 10.83
N ILE A 158 0.47 15.43 10.34
CA ILE A 158 1.23 15.57 9.09
C ILE A 158 0.83 14.44 8.14
N LYS A 159 0.45 14.79 6.92
CA LYS A 159 0.21 13.83 5.84
C LYS A 159 1.45 13.73 4.99
N THR A 160 1.84 12.51 4.60
CA THR A 160 2.87 12.31 3.58
C THR A 160 2.64 11.02 2.79
N HIS A 161 3.20 10.99 1.59
CA HIS A 161 3.28 9.84 0.71
C HIS A 161 4.73 9.39 0.50
N PHE A 162 5.69 9.94 1.27
CA PHE A 162 7.05 9.43 1.24
C PHE A 162 7.13 7.99 1.77
N PRO A 163 7.94 7.15 1.12
CA PRO A 163 8.34 5.86 1.68
C PRO A 163 9.23 6.07 2.92
N PHE A 164 9.33 5.07 3.80
CA PHE A 164 10.11 5.19 5.03
C PHE A 164 11.57 5.56 4.80
N SER A 165 12.18 5.08 3.71
CA SER A 165 13.55 5.40 3.34
C SER A 165 13.77 6.88 3.00
N LEU A 166 12.73 7.59 2.56
CA LEU A 166 12.77 9.03 2.25
C LEU A 166 12.11 9.90 3.32
N LEU A 167 11.46 9.31 4.33
CA LEU A 167 10.99 10.06 5.48
C LEU A 167 12.17 10.69 6.23
N PRO A 168 11.98 11.86 6.87
CA PRO A 168 13.01 12.44 7.71
C PRO A 168 13.41 11.42 8.80
N PRO A 169 14.71 11.07 8.96
CA PRO A 169 15.13 10.07 9.95
C PRO A 169 14.75 10.43 11.39
N SER A 170 14.50 11.72 11.67
CA SER A 170 14.02 12.22 12.94
C SER A 170 12.62 11.70 13.30
N VAL A 171 11.77 11.36 12.32
CA VAL A 171 10.38 10.90 12.57
C VAL A 171 10.39 9.65 13.45
N LEU A 172 11.16 8.62 13.07
CA LEU A 172 11.27 7.39 13.85
C LEU A 172 11.99 7.56 15.19
N LYS A 173 12.91 8.53 15.29
CA LYS A 173 13.75 8.74 16.48
C LYS A 173 13.13 9.68 17.52
N SER A 174 12.21 10.54 17.11
CA SER A 174 11.65 11.60 17.95
C SER A 174 10.61 11.11 18.96
N GLY A 175 10.01 9.93 18.73
CA GLY A 175 8.82 9.48 19.46
C GLY A 175 7.50 9.81 18.78
N ALA A 176 7.54 10.49 17.62
CA ALA A 176 6.36 10.72 16.79
C ALA A 176 5.64 9.40 16.46
N LYS A 177 4.30 9.46 16.39
CA LYS A 177 3.48 8.32 15.99
C LYS A 177 3.28 8.33 14.48
N ILE A 178 3.40 7.17 13.85
CA ILE A 178 3.15 6.95 12.42
C ILE A 178 1.99 5.99 12.26
N ILE A 179 0.97 6.38 11.50
CA ILE A 179 -0.10 5.49 11.05
C ILE A 179 0.14 5.25 9.56
N TYR A 180 0.48 4.01 9.23
CA TYR A 180 0.71 3.57 7.86
C TYR A 180 -0.49 2.79 7.33
N VAL A 181 -0.99 3.14 6.14
CA VAL A 181 -2.12 2.42 5.52
C VAL A 181 -1.76 1.87 4.15
N ALA A 182 -1.88 0.54 4.01
CA ALA A 182 -1.79 -0.18 2.76
C ALA A 182 -3.19 -0.47 2.19
N ARG A 183 -3.27 -0.69 0.89
CA ARG A 183 -4.51 -1.03 0.18
C ARG A 183 -4.20 -1.94 -0.99
N ASN A 184 -5.13 -2.80 -1.39
CA ASN A 184 -5.01 -3.62 -2.59
C ASN A 184 -4.48 -2.82 -3.81
N PRO A 185 -3.35 -3.24 -4.43
CA PRO A 185 -2.73 -2.51 -5.54
C PRO A 185 -3.63 -2.30 -6.75
N ARG A 186 -4.62 -3.18 -6.95
CA ARG A 186 -5.54 -3.16 -8.08
C ARG A 186 -6.47 -1.96 -7.98
N ASP A 187 -7.03 -1.75 -6.79
CA ASP A 187 -7.87 -0.60 -6.49
C ASP A 187 -7.06 0.70 -6.41
N VAL A 188 -5.82 0.61 -5.92
CA VAL A 188 -4.88 1.75 -5.90
C VAL A 188 -4.59 2.23 -7.31
N ALA A 189 -4.23 1.35 -8.24
CA ALA A 189 -3.88 1.75 -9.62
C ALA A 189 -5.03 2.50 -10.31
N VAL A 190 -6.26 1.99 -10.22
CA VAL A 190 -7.46 2.64 -10.79
C VAL A 190 -7.75 3.95 -10.08
N SER A 191 -7.71 3.96 -8.75
CA SER A 191 -7.98 5.20 -8.02
C SER A 191 -6.90 6.26 -8.27
N PHE A 192 -5.66 5.85 -8.50
CA PHE A 192 -4.54 6.76 -8.72
C PHE A 192 -4.53 7.28 -10.16
N TYR A 193 -4.95 6.48 -11.15
CA TYR A 193 -5.26 6.94 -12.50
C TYR A 193 -6.24 8.12 -12.47
N HIS A 194 -7.41 7.96 -11.85
CA HIS A 194 -8.39 9.05 -11.77
C HIS A 194 -7.88 10.25 -10.97
N LEU A 195 -7.06 10.06 -9.93
CA LEU A 195 -6.46 11.16 -9.20
C LEU A 195 -5.51 11.98 -10.09
N ASN A 196 -4.67 11.32 -10.88
CA ASN A 196 -3.71 12.00 -11.74
C ASN A 196 -4.42 12.78 -12.87
N ARG A 197 -5.61 12.34 -13.30
CA ARG A 197 -6.47 13.13 -14.20
C ARG A 197 -7.12 14.32 -13.48
N LEU A 198 -7.60 14.09 -12.25
CA LEU A 198 -8.31 15.08 -11.46
C LEU A 198 -7.40 16.24 -11.03
N TYR A 199 -6.19 15.99 -10.54
CA TYR A 199 -5.31 17.06 -10.07
C TYR A 199 -4.60 17.73 -11.23
N ARG A 200 -4.83 19.04 -11.43
CA ARG A 200 -4.14 19.86 -12.44
C ARG A 200 -2.62 19.82 -12.28
N SER A 201 -2.14 19.70 -11.05
CA SER A 201 -0.71 19.60 -10.75
C SER A 201 -0.07 18.28 -11.22
N GLN A 202 -0.87 17.26 -11.53
CA GLN A 202 -0.43 16.03 -12.22
C GLN A 202 -0.78 16.10 -13.71
N GLY A 203 -2.05 16.40 -14.01
CA GLY A 203 -2.54 16.72 -15.35
C GLY A 203 -2.47 15.54 -16.33
N TYR A 204 -2.75 14.33 -15.86
CA TYR A 204 -2.74 13.14 -16.72
C TYR A 204 -3.87 13.18 -17.74
N THR A 205 -3.58 13.00 -19.03
CA THR A 205 -4.57 13.11 -20.11
C THR A 205 -4.87 11.79 -20.82
N GLY A 206 -3.98 10.80 -20.71
CA GLY A 206 -4.09 9.51 -21.40
C GLY A 206 -5.15 8.55 -20.85
N ASP A 207 -5.27 7.38 -21.49
CA ASP A 207 -6.19 6.31 -21.07
C ASP A 207 -5.62 5.43 -19.95
N PHE A 208 -6.47 4.58 -19.35
CA PHE A 208 -6.04 3.70 -18.27
C PHE A 208 -5.00 2.66 -18.73
N HIS A 209 -5.06 2.21 -19.98
CA HIS A 209 -4.11 1.22 -20.52
C HIS A 209 -2.67 1.79 -20.54
N THR A 210 -2.53 3.01 -21.04
CA THR A 210 -1.27 3.75 -21.06
C THR A 210 -0.79 4.04 -19.65
N TYR A 211 -1.69 4.50 -18.78
CA TYR A 211 -1.38 4.75 -17.36
C TYR A 211 -0.89 3.48 -16.65
N TRP A 212 -1.53 2.34 -16.91
CA TRP A 212 -1.12 1.06 -16.35
C TRP A 212 0.30 0.68 -16.79
N GLY A 213 0.67 1.01 -18.04
CA GLY A 213 2.05 0.88 -18.52
C GLY A 213 3.06 1.67 -17.68
N TYR A 214 2.73 2.91 -17.29
CA TYR A 214 3.55 3.71 -16.38
C TYR A 214 3.60 3.13 -14.96
N PHE A 215 2.44 2.77 -14.42
CA PHE A 215 2.34 2.19 -13.08
C PHE A 215 3.19 0.92 -12.96
N GLU A 216 3.11 0.02 -13.94
CA GLU A 216 3.91 -1.22 -13.94
C GLU A 216 5.42 -1.00 -14.01
N ARG A 217 5.84 0.10 -14.64
CA ARG A 217 7.24 0.52 -14.77
C ARG A 217 7.72 1.39 -13.61
N ASN A 218 6.87 1.63 -12.61
CA ASN A 218 7.11 2.53 -11.48
C ASN A 218 7.37 3.98 -11.91
N LEU A 219 6.66 4.45 -12.93
CA LEU A 219 6.79 5.80 -13.50
C LEU A 219 5.59 6.70 -13.14
N ALA A 220 5.04 6.50 -11.94
CA ALA A 220 4.10 7.43 -11.34
C ALA A 220 4.68 7.91 -10.00
N PRO A 221 4.29 9.12 -9.52
CA PRO A 221 4.79 9.66 -8.27
C PRO A 221 4.79 8.69 -7.09
N TRP A 222 5.86 8.74 -6.26
CA TRP A 222 6.09 7.93 -5.07
C TRP A 222 6.27 6.41 -5.30
N MET A 223 6.28 5.95 -6.55
CA MET A 223 6.58 4.54 -6.89
C MET A 223 8.08 4.25 -6.78
N PRO A 224 8.51 3.00 -6.49
CA PRO A 224 7.77 1.73 -6.63
C PRO A 224 6.74 1.39 -5.54
N TYR A 225 5.53 0.98 -5.93
CA TYR A 225 4.45 0.63 -4.99
C TYR A 225 4.81 -0.51 -4.03
N TRP A 226 5.35 -1.63 -4.54
CA TRP A 226 5.64 -2.79 -3.70
C TRP A 226 6.78 -2.54 -2.71
N THR A 227 7.81 -1.79 -3.12
CA THR A 227 8.86 -1.32 -2.21
C THR A 227 8.25 -0.45 -1.12
N HIS A 228 7.33 0.45 -1.47
CA HIS A 228 6.66 1.32 -0.49
C HIS A 228 5.87 0.52 0.55
N ILE A 229 5.10 -0.49 0.11
CA ILE A 229 4.37 -1.39 1.04
C ILE A 229 5.33 -2.22 1.89
N ARG A 230 6.39 -2.78 1.28
CA ARG A 230 7.40 -3.56 1.99
C ARG A 230 8.04 -2.76 3.12
N GLU A 231 8.48 -1.53 2.85
CA GLU A 231 9.08 -0.68 3.87
C GLU A 231 8.09 -0.39 5.02
N GLY A 232 6.82 -0.10 4.71
CA GLY A 232 5.80 0.04 5.75
C GLY A 232 5.58 -1.23 6.57
N TRP A 233 5.59 -2.38 5.91
CA TRP A 233 5.43 -3.68 6.56
C TRP A 233 6.63 -4.03 7.46
N GLU A 234 7.86 -3.73 7.03
CA GLU A 234 9.08 -3.95 7.81
C GLU A 234 9.10 -3.15 9.12
N HIS A 235 8.43 -1.99 9.15
CA HIS A 235 8.34 -1.14 10.34
C HIS A 235 7.12 -1.42 11.22
N ARG A 236 6.24 -2.37 10.87
CA ARG A 236 4.96 -2.61 11.57
C ARG A 236 5.11 -3.00 13.05
N ASP A 237 6.26 -3.56 13.42
CA ASP A 237 6.54 -4.02 14.78
C ASP A 237 7.18 -2.90 15.64
N HIS A 238 7.42 -1.72 15.07
CA HIS A 238 7.94 -0.57 15.81
C HIS A 238 6.83 0.02 16.72
N PRO A 239 7.11 0.34 18.00
CA PRO A 239 6.07 0.72 18.96
C PRO A 239 5.30 2.01 18.60
N ASN A 240 5.93 2.89 17.83
CA ASN A 240 5.30 4.13 17.33
C ASN A 240 4.81 4.02 15.88
N VAL A 241 4.65 2.81 15.33
CA VAL A 241 4.10 2.58 13.99
C VAL A 241 2.85 1.70 14.09
N LEU A 242 1.73 2.19 13.59
CA LEU A 242 0.52 1.41 13.40
C LEU A 242 0.33 1.11 11.92
N PHE A 243 0.49 -0.15 11.54
CA PHE A 243 0.18 -0.61 10.19
C PHE A 243 -1.30 -1.01 10.09
N MET A 244 -1.99 -0.53 9.06
CA MET A 244 -3.40 -0.83 8.80
C MET A 244 -3.64 -1.15 7.33
N LEU A 245 -4.74 -1.86 7.08
CA LEU A 245 -5.25 -2.09 5.73
C LEU A 245 -6.49 -1.22 5.50
N TYR A 246 -6.61 -0.64 4.30
CA TYR A 246 -7.81 0.06 3.87
C TYR A 246 -9.04 -0.84 3.93
N GLU A 247 -8.85 -2.13 3.63
CA GLU A 247 -9.87 -3.15 3.66
C GLU A 247 -10.45 -3.35 5.07
N ASP A 248 -9.62 -3.26 6.13
CA ASP A 248 -10.07 -3.34 7.53
C ASP A 248 -11.06 -2.21 7.88
N MET A 249 -10.78 -0.97 7.42
CA MET A 249 -11.69 0.16 7.64
C MET A 249 -13.06 -0.03 6.95
N ASN A 250 -13.10 -0.79 5.85
CA ASN A 250 -14.36 -1.08 5.15
C ASN A 250 -15.13 -2.24 5.79
N SER A 251 -14.43 -3.28 6.25
CA SER A 251 -15.06 -4.48 6.80
C SER A 251 -15.49 -4.30 8.25
N ASP A 252 -14.67 -3.63 9.06
CA ASP A 252 -14.93 -3.42 10.50
C ASP A 252 -14.30 -2.10 10.98
N LEU A 253 -15.04 -1.01 10.74
CA LEU A 253 -14.64 0.33 11.15
C LEU A 253 -14.57 0.47 12.68
N THR A 254 -15.47 -0.18 13.42
CA THR A 254 -15.53 -0.14 14.89
C THR A 254 -14.26 -0.72 15.51
N SER A 255 -13.81 -1.89 15.06
CA SER A 255 -12.55 -2.48 15.53
C SER A 255 -11.35 -1.62 15.12
N THR A 256 -11.39 -1.01 13.93
CA THR A 256 -10.33 -0.10 13.48
C THR A 256 -10.24 1.15 14.36
N ILE A 257 -11.38 1.75 14.73
CA ILE A 257 -11.45 2.90 15.65
C ILE A 257 -10.80 2.56 16.98
N ARG A 258 -11.13 1.41 17.58
CA ARG A 258 -10.53 0.96 18.84
C ARG A 258 -9.02 0.81 18.72
N ARG A 259 -8.55 0.16 17.65
CA ARG A 259 -7.12 -0.05 17.40
C ARG A 259 -6.35 1.27 17.26
N VAL A 260 -6.92 2.27 16.59
CA VAL A 260 -6.32 3.61 16.49
C VAL A 260 -6.38 4.35 17.83
N ALA A 261 -7.48 4.26 18.58
CA ALA A 261 -7.60 4.87 19.90
C ALA A 261 -6.55 4.32 20.89
N ASP A 262 -6.42 2.99 20.97
CA ASP A 262 -5.42 2.32 21.79
C ASP A 262 -4.00 2.76 21.40
N PHE A 263 -3.70 2.75 20.09
CA PHE A 263 -2.40 3.20 19.59
C PHE A 263 -2.12 4.66 19.93
N LEU A 264 -3.13 5.54 19.89
CA LEU A 264 -3.00 6.94 20.26
C LEU A 264 -2.98 7.17 21.78
N GLY A 265 -3.31 6.15 22.59
CA GLY A 265 -3.40 6.25 24.05
C GLY A 265 -4.67 6.98 24.51
N LYS A 266 -5.77 6.81 23.77
CA LYS A 266 -7.08 7.40 24.04
C LYS A 266 -8.07 6.31 24.41
N SER A 267 -8.92 6.57 25.38
CA SER A 267 -10.01 5.67 25.77
C SER A 267 -11.33 6.23 25.23
N LEU A 268 -12.04 5.42 24.45
CA LEU A 268 -13.37 5.74 23.93
C LEU A 268 -14.37 4.73 24.48
N ASN A 269 -15.55 5.20 24.87
CA ASN A 269 -16.64 4.29 25.23
C ASN A 269 -17.37 3.80 23.96
N ASP A 270 -18.27 2.83 24.11
CA ASP A 270 -18.97 2.24 22.95
C ASP A 270 -19.84 3.25 22.20
N MET A 271 -20.48 4.19 22.92
CA MET A 271 -21.28 5.26 22.31
C MET A 271 -20.41 6.21 21.47
N ASP A 272 -19.25 6.59 21.98
CA ASP A 272 -18.28 7.43 21.24
C ASP A 272 -17.83 6.75 19.95
N ILE A 273 -17.58 5.45 20.01
CA ILE A 273 -17.15 4.64 18.86
C ILE A 273 -18.28 4.54 17.83
N ASP A 274 -19.51 4.29 18.25
CA ASP A 274 -20.67 4.23 17.37
C ASP A 274 -20.93 5.58 16.67
N CYS A 275 -20.87 6.68 17.42
CA CYS A 275 -20.99 8.03 16.88
C CYS A 275 -19.89 8.33 15.85
N LEU A 276 -18.63 8.00 16.17
CA LEU A 276 -17.51 8.23 15.27
C LEU A 276 -17.60 7.34 14.02
N SER A 277 -17.99 6.07 14.17
CA SER A 277 -18.20 5.13 13.07
C SER A 277 -19.25 5.65 12.08
N ASN A 278 -20.39 6.15 12.59
CA ASN A 278 -21.40 6.78 11.75
C ASN A 278 -20.90 8.04 11.04
N TYR A 279 -20.18 8.92 11.76
CA TYR A 279 -19.58 10.14 11.19
C TYR A 279 -18.59 9.83 10.07
N LEU A 280 -17.80 8.77 10.22
CA LEU A 280 -16.79 8.32 9.27
C LEU A 280 -17.34 7.40 8.17
N SER A 281 -18.63 7.05 8.20
CA SER A 281 -19.24 6.23 7.15
C SER A 281 -19.09 6.90 5.78
N ILE A 282 -18.85 6.11 4.73
CA ILE A 282 -18.57 6.63 3.38
C ILE A 282 -19.68 7.57 2.88
N GLU A 283 -20.93 7.30 3.24
CA GLU A 283 -22.05 8.15 2.84
C GLU A 283 -21.96 9.54 3.47
N GLN A 284 -21.68 9.63 4.77
CA GLN A 284 -21.51 10.91 5.46
C GLN A 284 -20.22 11.60 5.03
N PHE A 285 -19.13 10.83 4.88
CA PHE A 285 -17.82 11.33 4.49
C PHE A 285 -17.84 12.04 3.13
N ARG A 286 -18.65 11.55 2.17
CA ARG A 286 -18.84 12.23 0.87
C ARG A 286 -19.53 13.58 0.97
N LYS A 287 -20.50 13.70 1.87
CA LYS A 287 -21.30 14.91 2.06
C LYS A 287 -20.56 15.96 2.91
N ASN A 288 -19.46 15.57 3.55
CA ASN A 288 -18.70 16.44 4.44
C ASN A 288 -17.71 17.33 3.67
N ASN A 289 -18.02 18.62 3.59
CA ASN A 289 -17.20 19.63 2.91
C ASN A 289 -15.80 19.80 3.51
N SER A 290 -15.59 19.45 4.78
CA SER A 290 -14.27 19.56 5.42
C SER A 290 -13.26 18.50 4.93
N VAL A 291 -13.72 17.45 4.24
CA VAL A 291 -12.87 16.31 3.81
C VAL A 291 -12.97 15.97 2.32
N ASN A 292 -13.93 16.55 1.59
CA ASN A 292 -14.13 16.29 0.16
C ASN A 292 -13.29 17.17 -0.79
N CYS A 293 -12.40 18.01 -0.23
CA CYS A 293 -11.51 18.90 -0.96
C CYS A 293 -12.21 19.97 -1.82
N THR A 294 -13.38 20.48 -1.37
CA THR A 294 -14.10 21.54 -2.08
C THR A 294 -13.24 22.79 -2.29
N GLU A 295 -12.41 23.14 -1.31
CA GLU A 295 -11.48 24.28 -1.36
C GLU A 295 -10.44 24.13 -2.48
N LEU A 296 -10.03 22.90 -2.81
CA LEU A 296 -9.10 22.65 -3.92
C LEU A 296 -9.80 22.80 -5.29
N LYS A 297 -11.11 22.52 -5.34
CA LYS A 297 -11.94 22.74 -6.53
C LYS A 297 -12.18 24.23 -6.76
N GLU A 298 -12.45 24.99 -5.69
CA GLU A 298 -12.65 26.44 -5.73
C GLU A 298 -11.44 27.20 -6.29
N ILE A 299 -10.23 26.72 -6.02
CA ILE A 299 -9.01 27.30 -6.60
C ILE A 299 -8.62 26.74 -7.98
N HIS A 300 -9.47 25.92 -8.60
CA HIS A 300 -9.21 25.27 -9.90
C HIS A 300 -8.04 24.28 -9.93
N LEU A 301 -7.57 23.82 -8.77
CA LEU A 301 -6.55 22.76 -8.68
C LEU A 301 -7.13 21.40 -9.09
N LEU A 302 -8.42 21.17 -8.83
CA LEU A 302 -9.13 19.99 -9.31
C LEU A 302 -9.81 20.31 -10.66
N ASN A 303 -9.52 19.50 -11.68
CA ASN A 303 -10.07 19.64 -13.02
C ASN A 303 -11.58 19.35 -13.04
N SER A 304 -12.34 20.24 -13.68
CA SER A 304 -13.76 20.04 -13.94
C SER A 304 -13.99 18.92 -14.96
N GLY A 305 -15.05 18.12 -14.78
CA GLY A 305 -15.41 17.03 -15.70
C GLY A 305 -14.73 15.68 -15.42
N GLU A 306 -13.76 15.64 -14.51
CA GLU A 306 -13.15 14.40 -14.02
C GLU A 306 -13.92 13.80 -12.84
N GLN A 307 -13.64 12.54 -12.49
CA GLN A 307 -14.29 11.88 -11.35
C GLN A 307 -13.94 12.55 -10.02
N GLU A 308 -14.89 12.58 -9.08
CA GLU A 308 -14.73 13.23 -7.77
C GLU A 308 -13.63 12.61 -6.89
N PHE A 309 -13.09 13.42 -5.96
CA PHE A 309 -12.03 13.01 -5.04
C PHE A 309 -12.42 11.81 -4.16
N VAL A 310 -13.67 11.78 -3.66
CA VAL A 310 -14.26 10.67 -2.90
C VAL A 310 -15.14 9.79 -3.82
N ARG A 311 -14.48 9.07 -4.72
CA ARG A 311 -15.09 8.32 -5.84
C ARG A 311 -16.12 7.25 -5.44
N ARG A 312 -15.68 6.02 -5.12
CA ARG A 312 -16.57 4.87 -4.86
C ARG A 312 -16.51 4.31 -3.44
N GLY A 313 -15.39 4.47 -2.73
CA GLY A 313 -15.24 3.96 -1.36
C GLY A 313 -15.49 2.45 -1.22
N LYS A 314 -15.33 1.68 -2.30
CA LYS A 314 -15.54 0.23 -2.30
C LYS A 314 -14.23 -0.50 -2.56
N THR A 315 -14.13 -1.72 -2.05
CA THR A 315 -13.15 -2.73 -2.47
C THR A 315 -13.59 -3.36 -3.80
N ASP A 316 -12.65 -3.87 -4.59
CA ASP A 316 -12.91 -4.57 -5.86
C ASP A 316 -13.53 -3.73 -7.00
N GLY A 317 -13.53 -2.41 -6.89
CA GLY A 317 -14.03 -1.50 -7.94
C GLY A 317 -13.13 -1.41 -9.19
N TRP A 318 -12.03 -2.17 -9.22
CA TRP A 318 -11.07 -2.20 -10.31
C TRP A 318 -11.54 -3.01 -11.52
N SER A 319 -12.42 -4.01 -11.35
CA SER A 319 -12.70 -5.00 -12.40
C SER A 319 -13.31 -4.45 -13.70
N GLU A 320 -13.96 -3.29 -13.62
CA GLU A 320 -14.60 -2.58 -14.75
C GLU A 320 -13.58 -1.92 -15.70
N GLU A 321 -12.47 -1.40 -15.15
CA GLU A 321 -11.46 -0.64 -15.91
C GLU A 321 -10.39 -1.55 -16.55
N TYR A 322 -10.23 -2.77 -16.02
CA TYR A 322 -9.25 -3.72 -16.56
C TYR A 322 -9.84 -4.54 -17.72
N THR A 323 -9.28 -4.34 -18.91
CA THR A 323 -9.53 -5.21 -20.07
C THR A 323 -9.08 -6.65 -19.79
N PRO A 324 -9.61 -7.66 -20.51
CA PRO A 324 -9.16 -9.05 -20.38
C PRO A 324 -7.64 -9.21 -20.50
N GLU A 325 -7.02 -8.52 -21.47
CA GLU A 325 -5.58 -8.50 -21.68
C GLU A 325 -4.82 -7.96 -20.45
N LEU A 326 -5.28 -6.85 -19.86
CA LEU A 326 -4.68 -6.30 -18.65
C LEU A 326 -4.84 -7.24 -17.45
N LYS A 327 -5.94 -8.00 -17.37
CA LYS A 327 -6.15 -9.01 -16.31
C LYS A 327 -5.12 -10.14 -16.43
N GLU A 328 -4.86 -10.63 -17.64
CA GLU A 328 -3.88 -11.68 -17.91
C GLU A 328 -2.43 -11.21 -17.65
N ARG A 329 -2.05 -10.07 -18.22
CA ARG A 329 -0.73 -9.44 -18.01
C ARG A 329 -0.41 -9.23 -16.54
N LYS A 330 -1.40 -8.79 -15.76
CA LYS A 330 -1.31 -8.60 -14.31
C LYS A 330 -1.11 -9.92 -13.57
N GLN A 331 -1.86 -10.96 -13.91
CA GLN A 331 -1.74 -12.28 -13.28
C GLN A 331 -0.32 -12.83 -13.47
N LYS A 332 0.21 -12.71 -14.68
CA LYS A 332 1.60 -13.10 -14.99
C LYS A 332 2.60 -12.36 -14.10
N LYS A 333 2.49 -11.03 -13.99
CA LYS A 333 3.37 -10.22 -13.14
C LYS A 333 3.24 -10.49 -11.64
N LEU A 334 2.04 -10.82 -11.15
CA LEU A 334 1.85 -11.22 -9.76
C LEU A 334 2.62 -12.51 -9.48
N GLY A 335 2.52 -13.49 -10.39
CA GLY A 335 3.31 -14.73 -10.33
C GLY A 335 4.81 -14.47 -10.32
N GLU A 336 5.31 -13.61 -11.23
CA GLU A 336 6.73 -13.24 -11.29
C GLU A 336 7.24 -12.55 -10.02
N LYS A 337 6.42 -11.70 -9.38
CA LYS A 337 6.85 -10.91 -8.21
C LYS A 337 6.68 -11.61 -6.86
N THR A 338 5.66 -12.45 -6.73
CA THR A 338 5.28 -13.05 -5.43
C THR A 338 5.52 -14.54 -5.37
N GLY A 339 5.66 -15.22 -6.51
CA GLY A 339 5.66 -16.68 -6.57
C GLY A 339 4.27 -17.30 -6.41
N PHE A 340 3.18 -16.51 -6.42
CA PHE A 340 1.80 -16.98 -6.26
C PHE A 340 0.88 -16.57 -7.42
N VAL A 341 -0.19 -17.36 -7.62
CA VAL A 341 -1.24 -17.17 -8.62
C VAL A 341 -2.62 -17.32 -7.98
N GLN A 342 -3.60 -16.59 -8.49
CA GLN A 342 -5.02 -16.80 -8.17
C GLN A 342 -5.68 -17.79 -9.12
N VAL A 343 -6.44 -18.75 -8.59
CA VAL A 343 -7.14 -19.81 -9.33
C VAL A 343 -8.63 -19.84 -9.00
N GLY A 344 -9.45 -20.06 -10.01
CA GLY A 344 -10.91 -20.20 -9.87
C GLY A 344 -11.65 -18.88 -9.65
N LYS A 345 -12.99 -18.96 -9.69
CA LYS A 345 -13.89 -17.79 -9.52
C LYS A 345 -13.77 -17.16 -8.13
N GLU A 346 -13.53 -18.01 -7.12
CA GLU A 346 -13.33 -17.62 -5.72
C GLU A 346 -11.91 -17.09 -5.40
N LYS A 347 -11.04 -16.95 -6.42
CA LYS A 347 -9.70 -16.35 -6.32
C LYS A 347 -8.78 -17.01 -5.27
N TRP A 348 -8.77 -18.34 -5.17
CA TRP A 348 -7.86 -19.08 -4.29
C TRP A 348 -6.40 -18.80 -4.63
N PHE A 349 -5.54 -18.63 -3.62
CA PHE A 349 -4.12 -18.38 -3.83
C PHE A 349 -3.33 -19.69 -3.77
N PHE A 350 -2.57 -19.96 -4.83
CA PHE A 350 -1.65 -21.09 -4.93
C PHE A 350 -0.26 -20.61 -5.35
N PRO A 351 0.82 -21.34 -5.04
CA PRO A 351 2.13 -21.09 -5.64
C PRO A 351 2.04 -21.16 -7.17
N SER A 352 2.86 -20.37 -7.87
CA SER A 352 2.80 -20.26 -9.34
C SER A 352 3.02 -21.60 -10.04
N GLN A 353 3.74 -22.52 -9.41
CA GLN A 353 3.94 -23.90 -9.87
C GLN A 353 2.63 -24.65 -10.04
N TYR A 354 1.62 -24.37 -9.22
CA TYR A 354 0.30 -25.02 -9.28
C TYR A 354 -0.32 -24.87 -10.68
N SER A 355 -0.15 -23.74 -11.36
CA SER A 355 -0.68 -23.53 -12.70
C SER A 355 -0.21 -24.58 -13.72
N SER A 356 1.00 -25.11 -13.56
CA SER A 356 1.55 -26.15 -14.45
C SER A 356 1.04 -27.57 -14.14
N MET A 357 0.44 -27.76 -12.97
CA MET A 357 -0.03 -29.06 -12.45
C MET A 357 -1.55 -29.13 -12.34
N ALA A 358 -2.24 -27.98 -12.36
CA ALA A 358 -3.67 -27.86 -12.11
C ALA A 358 -4.52 -28.79 -12.99
N GLU A 359 -4.20 -28.90 -14.28
CA GLU A 359 -4.91 -29.79 -15.20
C GLU A 359 -4.68 -31.27 -14.87
N LYS A 360 -3.47 -31.64 -14.44
CA LYS A 360 -3.15 -33.01 -14.02
C LYS A 360 -3.92 -33.38 -12.76
N PHE A 361 -3.95 -32.50 -11.76
CA PHE A 361 -4.73 -32.72 -10.54
C PHE A 361 -6.22 -32.82 -10.83
N TYR A 362 -6.75 -31.94 -11.68
CA TYR A 362 -8.17 -31.94 -12.03
C TYR A 362 -8.60 -33.21 -12.78
N ASN A 363 -7.72 -33.73 -13.63
CA ASN A 363 -7.99 -34.93 -14.43
C ASN A 363 -7.54 -36.23 -13.75
N PHE A 364 -7.05 -36.18 -12.50
CA PHE A 364 -6.66 -37.37 -11.75
C PHE A 364 -7.85 -38.32 -11.60
N GLN A 365 -7.66 -39.58 -11.99
CA GLN A 365 -8.69 -40.59 -11.93
C GLN A 365 -8.56 -41.36 -10.61
N ALA A 366 -9.36 -40.96 -9.62
CA ALA A 366 -9.47 -41.73 -8.38
C ALA A 366 -10.07 -43.11 -8.65
N ARG A 367 -9.55 -44.11 -7.95
CA ARG A 367 -10.08 -45.48 -7.95
C ARG A 367 -11.24 -45.58 -6.96
N SER A 368 -12.08 -46.59 -7.14
CA SER A 368 -13.24 -46.81 -6.26
C SER A 368 -12.86 -47.18 -4.82
N ASP A 369 -11.62 -47.63 -4.60
CA ASP A 369 -11.06 -48.03 -3.30
C ASP A 369 -10.15 -46.96 -2.67
N ASP A 370 -9.97 -45.79 -3.31
CA ASP A 370 -9.15 -44.72 -2.75
C ASP A 370 -9.88 -44.03 -1.57
N ILE A 371 -9.15 -43.82 -0.46
CA ILE A 371 -9.65 -43.12 0.71
C ILE A 371 -8.95 -41.77 0.84
N TRP A 372 -9.74 -40.69 0.83
CA TRP A 372 -9.24 -39.32 0.87
C TRP A 372 -9.50 -38.67 2.23
N VAL A 373 -8.47 -38.07 2.83
CA VAL A 373 -8.61 -37.22 4.02
C VAL A 373 -8.51 -35.76 3.58
N VAL A 374 -9.68 -35.10 3.49
CA VAL A 374 -9.79 -33.70 3.09
C VAL A 374 -10.08 -32.84 4.32
N THR A 375 -9.15 -31.97 4.68
CA THR A 375 -9.25 -31.15 5.90
C THR A 375 -8.66 -29.76 5.66
N PHE A 376 -9.09 -28.78 6.45
CA PHE A 376 -8.41 -27.49 6.46
C PHE A 376 -7.09 -27.61 7.24
N PRO A 377 -6.02 -26.90 6.87
CA PRO A 377 -4.75 -27.01 7.59
C PRO A 377 -4.94 -26.80 9.09
N ARG A 378 -4.34 -27.70 9.88
CA ARG A 378 -4.35 -27.70 11.36
C ARG A 378 -5.72 -27.99 12.00
N SER A 379 -6.68 -28.55 11.27
CA SER A 379 -7.99 -28.96 11.83
C SER A 379 -8.05 -30.44 12.26
N GLY A 380 -6.93 -31.03 12.69
CA GLY A 380 -6.86 -32.43 13.11
C GLY A 380 -6.45 -33.44 12.02
N THR A 381 -5.94 -32.98 10.86
CA THR A 381 -5.55 -33.80 9.70
C THR A 381 -4.75 -35.05 10.07
N THR A 382 -3.68 -34.91 10.84
CA THR A 382 -2.80 -36.02 11.24
C THR A 382 -3.52 -37.09 12.05
N TRP A 383 -4.40 -36.69 12.97
CA TRP A 383 -5.20 -37.63 13.77
C TRP A 383 -6.19 -38.39 12.91
N THR A 384 -6.86 -37.69 11.99
CA THR A 384 -7.79 -38.31 11.04
C THR A 384 -7.08 -39.29 10.12
N GLN A 385 -5.92 -38.93 9.58
CA GLN A 385 -5.11 -39.83 8.74
C GLN A 385 -4.73 -41.10 9.51
N GLU A 386 -4.27 -40.98 10.76
CA GLU A 386 -3.89 -42.14 11.56
C GLU A 386 -5.09 -43.05 11.88
N LEU A 387 -6.22 -42.46 12.28
CA LEU A 387 -7.43 -43.19 12.57
C LEU A 387 -7.97 -43.93 11.34
N VAL A 388 -8.00 -43.26 10.19
CA VAL A 388 -8.45 -43.86 8.92
C VAL A 388 -7.51 -44.99 8.51
N TRP A 389 -6.19 -44.80 8.64
CA TRP A 389 -5.23 -45.87 8.35
C TRP A 389 -5.51 -47.11 9.21
N MET A 390 -5.70 -46.92 10.52
CA MET A 390 -5.94 -48.01 11.47
C MET A 390 -7.20 -48.79 11.11
N ILE A 391 -8.31 -48.11 10.81
CA ILE A 391 -9.57 -48.75 10.45
C ILE A 391 -9.45 -49.51 9.13
N ALA A 392 -8.78 -48.92 8.13
CA ALA A 392 -8.63 -49.52 6.81
C ALA A 392 -7.65 -50.72 6.79
N ASN A 393 -6.80 -50.85 7.81
CA ASN A 393 -5.77 -51.89 7.90
C ASN A 393 -5.94 -52.75 9.17
N ASP A 394 -7.18 -53.03 9.57
CA ASP A 394 -7.53 -53.97 10.67
C ASP A 394 -6.77 -53.71 11.99
N LEU A 395 -6.55 -52.44 12.32
CA LEU A 395 -5.80 -51.98 13.50
C LEU A 395 -4.33 -52.49 13.53
N ASP A 396 -3.65 -52.56 12.39
CA ASP A 396 -2.23 -52.94 12.29
C ASP A 396 -1.27 -51.87 12.86
N TYR A 397 -1.23 -51.75 14.19
CA TYR A 397 -0.33 -50.81 14.88
C TYR A 397 1.15 -51.00 14.51
N GLN A 398 1.58 -52.24 14.20
CA GLN A 398 2.97 -52.50 13.80
C GLN A 398 3.28 -52.01 12.39
N GLY A 399 2.31 -52.11 11.46
CA GLY A 399 2.41 -51.52 10.12
C GLY A 399 2.53 -50.00 10.16
N ALA A 400 1.70 -49.31 10.96
CA ALA A 400 1.77 -47.84 11.06
C ALA A 400 3.05 -47.33 11.70
N GLN A 401 3.65 -48.09 12.62
CA GLN A 401 4.95 -47.75 13.19
C GLN A 401 6.09 -47.96 12.19
N ARG A 402 5.97 -48.93 11.29
CA ARG A 402 6.99 -49.22 10.27
C ARG A 402 6.97 -48.22 9.13
N GLU A 403 5.79 -47.82 8.67
CA GLU A 403 5.63 -46.94 7.51
C GLU A 403 5.28 -45.49 7.94
N PRO A 404 6.08 -44.48 7.55
CA PRO A 404 5.80 -43.10 7.92
C PRO A 404 4.46 -42.63 7.34
N LEU A 405 3.80 -41.72 8.06
CA LEU A 405 2.49 -41.20 7.71
C LEU A 405 2.44 -40.59 6.31
N THR A 406 3.52 -39.96 5.85
CA THR A 406 3.62 -39.34 4.51
C THR A 406 3.56 -40.35 3.36
N LYS A 407 3.88 -41.63 3.61
CA LYS A 407 3.72 -42.70 2.62
C LYS A 407 2.37 -43.40 2.72
N ARG A 408 1.82 -43.48 3.93
CA ARG A 408 0.47 -43.99 4.19
C ARG A 408 -0.62 -43.04 3.67
N PHE A 409 -0.36 -41.74 3.74
CA PHE A 409 -1.17 -40.64 3.23
C PHE A 409 -0.30 -39.65 2.47
N PRO A 410 0.03 -39.92 1.20
CA PRO A 410 0.74 -38.96 0.37
C PRO A 410 -0.11 -37.69 0.18
N PHE A 411 0.54 -36.53 0.31
CA PHE A 411 -0.11 -35.25 0.06
C PHE A 411 -0.26 -35.06 -1.45
N PHE A 412 -1.50 -35.16 -1.94
CA PHE A 412 -1.83 -35.14 -3.35
C PHE A 412 -1.30 -33.90 -4.09
N GLU A 413 -1.37 -32.73 -3.45
CA GLU A 413 -0.97 -31.45 -4.06
C GLU A 413 0.43 -30.96 -3.62
N PHE A 414 1.22 -31.74 -2.86
CA PHE A 414 2.47 -31.26 -2.25
C PHE A 414 3.49 -30.75 -3.25
N ALA A 415 3.61 -31.42 -4.40
CA ALA A 415 4.53 -31.03 -5.47
C ALA A 415 4.26 -29.61 -6.01
N ALA A 416 3.02 -29.12 -5.90
CA ALA A 416 2.67 -27.76 -6.29
C ALA A 416 3.07 -26.70 -5.24
N PHE A 417 3.41 -27.11 -4.01
CA PHE A 417 3.86 -26.21 -2.94
C PHE A 417 5.38 -26.13 -2.79
N LEU A 418 6.13 -26.97 -3.51
CA LEU A 418 7.59 -26.99 -3.45
C LEU A 418 8.22 -26.18 -4.60
N HIS A 419 8.66 -24.95 -4.29
CA HIS A 419 9.37 -24.12 -5.27
C HIS A 419 10.68 -24.81 -5.73
N PRO A 420 11.07 -24.75 -7.02
CA PRO A 420 12.29 -25.39 -7.53
C PRO A 420 13.56 -25.01 -6.79
N GLU A 421 13.68 -23.74 -6.36
CA GLU A 421 14.82 -23.28 -5.54
C GLU A 421 14.79 -23.89 -4.14
N THR A 422 13.60 -23.99 -3.52
CA THR A 422 13.43 -24.66 -2.22
C THR A 422 13.77 -26.14 -2.34
N LYS A 423 13.38 -26.80 -3.45
CA LYS A 423 13.78 -28.18 -3.75
C LYS A 423 15.30 -28.28 -3.87
N ALA A 424 15.93 -27.43 -4.66
CA ALA A 424 17.38 -27.43 -4.86
C ALA A 424 18.13 -27.20 -3.53
N GLU A 425 17.62 -26.32 -2.67
CA GLU A 425 18.20 -26.06 -1.36
C GLU A 425 18.00 -27.26 -0.42
N LEU A 426 16.81 -27.87 -0.38
CA LEU A 426 16.58 -29.10 0.39
C LEU A 426 17.49 -30.23 -0.09
N MET A 427 17.68 -30.39 -1.39
CA MET A 427 18.63 -31.35 -1.96
C MET A 427 20.06 -31.07 -1.52
N ARG A 428 20.47 -29.79 -1.53
CA ARG A 428 21.80 -29.35 -1.07
C ARG A 428 22.01 -29.61 0.41
N LEU A 429 21.01 -29.33 1.25
CA LEU A 429 21.08 -29.53 2.70
C LEU A 429 21.07 -31.01 3.10
N ASN A 430 20.58 -31.88 2.21
CA ASN A 430 20.47 -33.32 2.44
C ASN A 430 21.45 -34.14 1.59
N THR A 431 22.54 -33.54 1.09
CA THR A 431 23.53 -34.21 0.23
C THR A 431 24.14 -35.47 0.86
N GLU A 432 24.19 -35.54 2.19
CA GLU A 432 24.81 -36.63 2.95
C GLU A 432 23.84 -37.73 3.40
N SER A 433 22.51 -37.55 3.19
CA SER A 433 21.49 -38.52 3.56
C SER A 433 20.74 -39.04 2.33
N PRO A 434 21.07 -40.24 1.82
CA PRO A 434 20.36 -40.86 0.70
C PRO A 434 18.85 -41.03 0.95
N GLN A 435 18.46 -41.24 2.22
CA GLN A 435 17.05 -41.35 2.62
C GLN A 435 16.30 -40.02 2.48
N ASN A 436 16.94 -38.92 2.89
CA ASN A 436 16.34 -37.59 2.77
C ASN A 436 16.27 -37.13 1.31
N GLN A 437 17.28 -37.47 0.48
CA GLN A 437 17.23 -37.21 -0.96
C GLN A 437 16.07 -37.95 -1.63
N ALA A 438 15.92 -39.25 -1.35
CA ALA A 438 14.81 -40.04 -1.87
C ALA A 438 13.45 -39.45 -1.47
N PHE A 439 13.32 -38.98 -0.22
CA PHE A 439 12.10 -38.30 0.24
C PHE A 439 11.85 -36.97 -0.49
N VAL A 440 12.89 -36.13 -0.67
CA VAL A 440 12.75 -34.86 -1.39
C VAL A 440 12.38 -35.10 -2.86
N ASP A 441 12.90 -36.16 -3.49
CA ASP A 441 12.48 -36.55 -4.84
C ASP A 441 11.03 -37.04 -4.87
N GLU A 442 10.63 -37.90 -3.93
CA GLU A 442 9.26 -38.44 -3.82
C GLU A 442 8.20 -37.34 -3.72
N ILE A 443 8.41 -36.35 -2.85
CA ILE A 443 7.47 -35.24 -2.65
C ILE A 443 7.52 -34.18 -3.77
N SER A 444 8.44 -34.33 -4.73
CA SER A 444 8.61 -33.42 -5.87
C SER A 444 7.97 -33.94 -7.16
N VAL A 445 7.44 -35.17 -7.19
CA VAL A 445 6.79 -35.74 -8.37
C VAL A 445 5.30 -35.36 -8.36
N PRO A 446 4.81 -34.67 -9.40
CA PRO A 446 3.40 -34.31 -9.53
C PRO A 446 2.49 -35.43 -10.03
#